data_AF-Q5DGS8-F1
#
_entry.id   AF-Q5DGS8-F1
#
_cell.length_a   1.000
_cell.length_b   1.000
_cell.length_c   1.000
_cell.angle_alpha   90.00
_cell.angle_beta   90.00
_cell.angle_gamma   90.00
#
_symmetry.space_group_name_H-M   'P 1'
#
loop_
_entity.id
_entity.type
_entity.pdbx_description
1 polymer ?
#
loop_
_entity_poly.entity_id
_entity_poly.type
_entity_poly.pdbx_seq_one_letter_code
_entity_poly.pdbx_strand_id
1 'polypeptide(L)'
;MGHPDGASLNLLDVFVKFKACINGDSVLLPEYCEAYTEVSKLLMYFGNLFYFVTSDVSHKISELRALYAADTVNYKSVEQMVFYEEKQNEHLPVKKWRCTGCRTLLRLHRALLFVIDLMLEVCRGKL
;
A
#
# COMPACT_ATOMS: atom_id res chain seq x y z
N MET A 1 -1.44 25.18 15.17
CA MET A 1 -2.25 24.35 14.25
C MET A 1 -2.56 23.06 14.99
N GLY A 2 -3.86 22.80 15.19
CA GLY A 2 -4.35 21.81 16.16
C GLY A 2 -3.90 20.39 15.82
N HIS A 3 -3.43 19.68 16.84
CA HIS A 3 -3.46 18.23 16.85
C HIS A 3 -4.93 17.82 16.76
N PRO A 4 -5.34 16.89 15.88
CA PRO A 4 -6.71 16.43 15.85
C PRO A 4 -6.98 15.65 17.13
N ASP A 5 -7.57 16.32 18.12
CA ASP A 5 -8.18 15.72 19.29
C ASP A 5 -9.24 14.71 18.80
N GLY A 6 -8.95 13.41 18.90
CA GLY A 6 -9.93 12.34 18.69
C GLY A 6 -9.51 11.19 17.80
N ALA A 7 -8.39 11.25 17.08
CA ALA A 7 -7.91 10.10 16.35
C ALA A 7 -7.17 9.17 17.33
N SER A 8 -7.80 8.09 17.80
CA SER A 8 -7.09 7.03 18.51
C SER A 8 -6.37 6.11 17.51
N LEU A 9 -5.14 5.73 17.82
CA LEU A 9 -4.38 4.77 17.03
C LEU A 9 -5.10 3.41 17.06
N ASN A 10 -5.83 3.06 16.00
CA ASN A 10 -6.59 1.83 15.95
C ASN A 10 -5.81 0.72 15.20
N LEU A 11 -4.90 0.07 15.91
CA LEU A 11 -4.15 -1.08 15.39
C LEU A 11 -5.05 -2.27 15.00
N LEU A 12 -6.20 -2.39 15.66
CA LEU A 12 -7.18 -3.43 15.31
C LEU A 12 -7.77 -3.18 13.92
N ASP A 13 -8.06 -1.93 13.56
CA ASP A 13 -8.56 -1.58 12.23
C ASP A 13 -7.51 -1.86 11.14
N VAL A 14 -6.23 -1.51 11.38
CA VAL A 14 -5.12 -1.87 10.48
C VAL A 14 -5.09 -3.39 10.24
N PHE A 15 -5.17 -4.18 11.31
CA PHE A 15 -5.18 -5.65 11.21
C PHE A 15 -6.40 -6.17 10.44
N VAL A 16 -7.60 -5.69 10.77
CA VAL A 16 -8.85 -6.10 10.11
C VAL A 16 -8.82 -5.78 8.61
N LYS A 17 -8.30 -4.62 8.23
CA LYS A 17 -8.18 -4.22 6.81
C LYS A 17 -7.19 -5.09 6.05
N PHE A 18 -6.02 -5.40 6.63
CA PHE A 18 -5.08 -6.34 6.00
C PHE A 18 -5.64 -7.75 5.87
N LYS A 19 -6.42 -8.21 6.87
CA LYS A 19 -7.09 -9.50 6.78
C LYS A 19 -8.11 -9.55 5.63
N ALA A 20 -8.81 -8.44 5.38
CA ALA A 20 -9.76 -8.32 4.28
C ALA A 20 -9.10 -8.35 2.88
N CYS A 21 -7.78 -8.13 2.79
CA CYS A 21 -7.06 -8.21 1.51
C CYS A 21 -6.97 -9.64 0.96
N ILE A 22 -7.10 -10.65 1.83
CA ILE A 22 -6.90 -12.05 1.45
C ILE A 22 -8.22 -12.63 0.92
N ASN A 23 -8.20 -13.12 -0.32
CA ASN A 23 -9.30 -13.83 -0.94
C ASN A 23 -8.79 -15.16 -1.52
N GLY A 24 -8.83 -16.21 -0.70
CA GLY A 24 -8.18 -17.48 -1.01
C GLY A 24 -6.65 -17.30 -1.07
N ASP A 25 -6.05 -17.68 -2.19
CA ASP A 25 -4.61 -17.48 -2.44
C ASP A 25 -4.28 -16.14 -3.11
N SER A 26 -5.29 -15.28 -3.33
CA SER A 26 -5.13 -13.99 -4.00
C SER A 26 -5.17 -12.82 -3.04
N VAL A 27 -4.41 -11.76 -3.37
CA VAL A 27 -4.47 -10.48 -2.67
C VAL A 27 -5.28 -9.48 -3.47
N LEU A 28 -6.41 -9.02 -2.92
CA LEU A 28 -7.26 -8.01 -3.56
C LEU A 28 -6.60 -6.64 -3.49
N LEU A 29 -6.44 -6.00 -4.64
CA LEU A 29 -5.77 -4.70 -4.76
C LEU A 29 -6.54 -3.53 -4.11
N PRO A 30 -7.87 -3.41 -4.24
CA PRO A 30 -8.59 -2.29 -3.63
C PRO A 30 -8.55 -2.37 -2.09
N GLU A 31 -8.73 -3.56 -1.53
CA GLU A 31 -8.62 -3.79 -0.08
C GLU A 31 -7.20 -3.54 0.41
N TYR A 32 -6.16 -3.88 -0.37
CA TYR A 32 -4.78 -3.53 -0.06
C TYR A 32 -4.57 -2.01 0.03
N CYS A 33 -5.19 -1.24 -0.87
CA CYS A 33 -5.15 0.23 -0.84
C CYS A 33 -5.84 0.79 0.42
N GLU A 34 -6.97 0.21 0.83
CA GLU A 34 -7.65 0.60 2.06
C GLU A 34 -6.81 0.26 3.30
N ALA A 35 -6.23 -0.93 3.37
CA ALA A 35 -5.35 -1.32 4.48
C ALA A 35 -4.13 -0.38 4.60
N TYR A 36 -3.50 -0.03 3.48
CA TYR A 36 -2.38 0.90 3.48
C TYR A 36 -2.78 2.34 3.86
N THR A 37 -4.03 2.71 3.61
CA THR A 37 -4.56 4.00 4.07
C THR A 37 -4.57 4.07 5.61
N GLU A 38 -4.94 2.99 6.29
CA GLU A 38 -4.86 2.94 7.77
C GLU A 38 -3.41 2.96 8.28
N VAL A 39 -2.47 2.30 7.58
CA VAL A 39 -1.03 2.41 7.88
C VAL A 39 -0.54 3.84 7.75
N SER A 40 -1.00 4.58 6.74
CA SER A 40 -0.61 5.99 6.57
C SER A 40 -1.09 6.85 7.73
N LYS A 41 -2.31 6.62 8.23
CA LYS A 41 -2.82 7.30 9.43
C LYS A 41 -1.98 6.96 10.65
N LEU A 42 -1.60 5.70 10.83
CA LEU A 42 -0.69 5.26 11.89
C LEU A 42 0.66 6.00 11.82
N LEU A 43 1.24 6.15 10.64
CA LEU A 43 2.50 6.88 10.46
C LEU A 43 2.39 8.38 10.79
N MET A 44 1.21 8.99 10.65
CA MET A 44 1.00 10.40 11.04
C MET A 44 1.16 10.64 12.55
N TYR A 45 0.96 9.62 13.39
CA TYR A 45 1.15 9.74 14.84
C TYR A 45 2.61 9.91 15.26
N PHE A 46 3.57 9.50 14.42
CA PHE A 46 4.99 9.75 14.66
C PHE A 46 5.40 11.21 14.38
N GLY A 47 4.43 12.06 14.03
CA GLY A 47 4.59 13.50 13.88
C GLY A 47 5.18 13.91 12.53
N ASN A 48 5.54 15.20 12.44
CA ASN A 48 5.91 15.86 11.18
C ASN A 48 7.13 15.23 10.47
N LEU A 49 7.97 14.49 11.19
CA LEU A 49 9.11 13.77 10.59
C LEU A 49 8.65 12.79 9.50
N PHE A 50 7.47 12.18 9.64
CA PHE A 50 6.95 11.20 8.70
C PHE A 50 6.04 11.78 7.62
N TYR A 51 5.85 13.11 7.58
CA TYR A 51 4.94 13.74 6.62
C TYR A 51 5.34 13.48 5.15
N PHE A 52 6.64 13.52 4.84
CA PHE A 52 7.11 13.23 3.47
C PHE A 52 6.85 11.77 3.08
N VAL A 53 6.93 10.85 4.04
CA VAL A 53 6.64 9.42 3.84
C VAL A 53 5.16 9.22 3.57
N THR A 54 4.28 9.82 4.39
CA THR A 54 2.83 9.66 4.24
C THR A 54 2.31 10.32 2.96
N SER A 55 2.92 11.42 2.51
CA SER A 55 2.62 12.05 1.21
C SER A 55 2.98 11.13 0.04
N ASP A 56 4.19 10.57 0.04
CA ASP A 56 4.68 9.67 -1.02
C ASP A 56 3.84 8.37 -1.10
N VAL A 57 3.44 7.85 0.06
CA VAL A 57 2.53 6.71 0.17
C VAL A 57 1.14 7.06 -0.38
N SER A 58 0.56 8.20 0.02
CA SER A 58 -0.77 8.62 -0.41
C SER A 58 -0.84 8.77 -1.93
N HIS A 59 0.22 9.32 -2.55
CA HIS A 59 0.32 9.42 -3.99
C HIS A 59 0.29 8.05 -4.67
N LYS A 60 1.07 7.09 -4.17
CA LYS A 60 1.11 5.71 -4.70
C LYS A 60 -0.20 4.95 -4.54
N ILE A 61 -0.88 5.13 -3.41
CA ILE A 61 -2.23 4.57 -3.21
C ILE A 61 -3.20 5.16 -4.24
N SER A 62 -3.12 6.48 -4.48
CA SER A 62 -3.95 7.15 -5.49
C SER A 62 -3.68 6.61 -6.89
N GLU A 63 -2.41 6.37 -7.26
CA GLU A 63 -2.06 5.75 -8.54
C GLU A 63 -2.70 4.36 -8.69
N LEU A 64 -2.60 3.49 -7.67
CA LEU A 64 -3.20 2.15 -7.72
C LEU A 64 -4.74 2.20 -7.80
N ARG A 65 -5.38 3.11 -7.04
CA ARG A 65 -6.83 3.33 -7.13
C ARG A 65 -7.25 3.80 -8.51
N ALA A 66 -6.46 4.67 -9.15
CA ALA A 66 -6.74 5.15 -10.50
C ALA A 66 -6.62 4.03 -11.55
N LEU A 67 -5.62 3.15 -11.41
CA LEU A 67 -5.49 1.97 -12.28
C LEU A 67 -6.68 1.01 -12.10
N TYR A 68 -7.10 0.73 -10.86
CA TYR A 68 -8.29 -0.07 -10.59
C TYR A 68 -9.57 0.56 -11.14
N ALA A 69 -9.75 1.87 -11.00
CA ALA A 69 -10.91 2.57 -11.54
C ALA A 69 -10.94 2.54 -13.07
N ALA A 70 -9.78 2.55 -13.74
CA ALA A 70 -9.68 2.46 -15.19
C ALA A 70 -9.97 1.04 -15.71
N ASP A 71 -9.59 0.00 -14.96
CA ASP A 71 -9.82 -1.40 -15.32
C ASP A 71 -9.99 -2.28 -14.08
N THR A 72 -11.25 -2.42 -13.65
CA THR A 72 -11.61 -3.14 -12.43
C THR A 72 -11.43 -4.65 -12.55
N VAL A 73 -11.25 -5.20 -13.76
CA VAL A 73 -11.10 -6.64 -13.98
C VAL A 73 -9.64 -7.03 -13.86
N ASN A 74 -8.76 -6.33 -14.58
CA ASN A 74 -7.34 -6.67 -14.60
C ASN A 74 -6.59 -6.20 -13.35
N TYR A 75 -7.09 -5.18 -12.65
CA TYR A 75 -6.50 -4.68 -11.40
C TYR A 75 -7.27 -5.11 -10.15
N LYS A 76 -8.13 -6.14 -10.23
CA LYS A 76 -8.89 -6.63 -9.07
C LYS A 76 -8.00 -7.28 -8.01
N SER A 77 -7.03 -8.07 -8.42
CA SER A 77 -6.05 -8.71 -7.53
C SER A 77 -4.62 -8.42 -8.00
N VAL A 78 -3.66 -8.62 -7.10
CA VAL A 78 -2.23 -8.46 -7.40
C VAL A 78 -1.80 -9.42 -8.50
N GLU A 79 -2.28 -10.67 -8.46
CA GLU A 79 -1.94 -11.71 -9.45
C GLU A 79 -2.48 -11.35 -10.84
N GLN A 80 -3.73 -10.89 -10.91
CA GLN A 80 -4.34 -10.44 -12.16
C GLN A 80 -3.60 -9.24 -12.74
N MET A 81 -3.22 -8.29 -11.87
CA MET A 81 -2.46 -7.11 -12.28
C MET A 81 -1.09 -7.49 -12.85
N VAL A 82 -0.39 -8.41 -12.19
CA VAL A 82 0.93 -8.90 -12.64
C VAL A 82 0.81 -9.55 -14.02
N PHE A 83 -0.13 -10.48 -14.19
CA PHE A 83 -0.34 -11.17 -15.46
C PHE A 83 -0.75 -10.20 -16.57
N TYR A 84 -1.64 -9.25 -16.27
CA TYR A 84 -2.07 -8.24 -17.22
C TYR A 84 -0.90 -7.36 -17.66
N GLU A 85 -0.16 -6.76 -16.73
CA GLU A 85 0.96 -5.87 -17.08
C GLU A 85 2.09 -6.64 -17.77
N GLU A 86 2.37 -7.88 -17.40
CA GLU A 86 3.34 -8.74 -18.09
C GLU A 86 2.92 -8.97 -19.56
N LYS A 87 1.66 -9.35 -19.79
CA LYS A 87 1.12 -9.59 -21.13
C LYS A 87 1.15 -8.34 -22.02
N GLN A 88 0.92 -7.15 -21.46
CA GLN A 88 1.05 -5.89 -22.21
C GLN A 88 2.49 -5.61 -22.66
N ASN A 89 3.49 -6.20 -21.99
CA ASN A 89 4.91 -5.94 -22.23
C ASN A 89 5.62 -7.11 -22.95
N GLU A 90 4.93 -8.23 -23.23
CA GLU A 90 5.49 -9.46 -23.79
C GLU A 90 6.28 -9.24 -25.10
N HIS A 91 5.85 -8.28 -25.93
CA HIS A 91 6.51 -7.97 -27.20
C HIS A 91 7.46 -6.76 -27.14
N LEU A 92 7.68 -6.19 -25.96
CA LEU A 92 8.54 -5.03 -25.76
C LEU A 92 9.89 -5.45 -25.18
N PRO A 93 11.00 -4.80 -25.59
CA PRO A 93 12.27 -4.94 -24.88
C PRO A 93 12.12 -4.53 -23.41
N VAL A 94 12.78 -5.24 -22.48
CA VAL A 94 12.70 -5.00 -21.02
C VAL A 94 12.89 -3.52 -20.65
N LYS A 95 13.79 -2.80 -21.34
CA LYS A 95 14.04 -1.36 -21.11
C LYS A 95 12.81 -0.46 -21.38
N LYS A 96 11.82 -0.94 -22.12
CA LYS A 96 10.58 -0.23 -22.47
C LYS A 96 9.38 -0.72 -21.67
N TRP A 97 9.56 -1.68 -20.76
CA TRP A 97 8.45 -2.23 -19.99
C TRP A 97 7.80 -1.16 -19.12
N ARG A 98 6.48 -1.09 -19.20
CA ARG A 98 5.65 -0.21 -18.38
C ARG A 98 4.83 -1.07 -17.42
N CYS A 99 5.40 -1.35 -16.26
CA CYS A 99 4.71 -2.04 -15.17
C CYS A 99 4.38 -1.02 -14.08
N THR A 100 3.39 -0.16 -14.32
CA THR A 100 3.11 0.98 -13.41
C THR A 100 2.51 0.46 -12.11
N GLY A 101 1.48 -0.39 -12.18
CA GLY A 101 0.86 -1.02 -11.03
C GLY A 101 1.83 -1.86 -10.23
N CYS A 102 2.55 -2.80 -10.89
CA CYS A 102 3.50 -3.68 -10.20
C CYS A 102 4.63 -2.90 -9.53
N ARG A 103 5.20 -1.87 -10.19
CA ARG A 103 6.28 -1.06 -9.59
C ARG A 103 5.76 -0.22 -8.43
N THR A 104 4.57 0.37 -8.55
CA THR A 104 3.97 1.16 -7.47
C THR A 104 3.64 0.29 -6.26
N LEU A 105 3.03 -0.88 -6.48
CA LEU A 105 2.75 -1.86 -5.42
C LEU A 105 4.02 -2.35 -4.74
N LEU A 106 5.08 -2.68 -5.49
CA LEU A 106 6.33 -3.16 -4.90
C LEU A 106 6.98 -2.12 -3.97
N ARG A 107 6.91 -0.84 -4.32
CA ARG A 107 7.41 0.25 -3.47
C ARG A 107 6.61 0.36 -2.18
N LEU A 108 5.27 0.27 -2.26
CA LEU A 108 4.42 0.22 -1.09
C LEU A 108 4.71 -1.01 -0.23
N HIS A 109 4.82 -2.20 -0.83
CA HIS A 109 5.13 -3.42 -0.09
C HIS A 109 6.45 -3.34 0.68
N ARG A 110 7.51 -2.81 0.05
CA ARG A 110 8.80 -2.59 0.73
C ARG A 110 8.70 -1.59 1.89
N ALA A 111 7.93 -0.52 1.70
CA ALA A 111 7.68 0.43 2.78
C ALA A 111 6.86 -0.20 3.92
N LEU A 112 5.90 -1.09 3.62
CA LEU A 112 5.16 -1.82 4.64
C LEU A 112 6.07 -2.71 5.49
N LEU A 113 7.02 -3.43 4.88
CA LEU A 113 8.01 -4.22 5.62
C LEU A 113 8.81 -3.34 6.60
N PHE A 114 9.25 -2.17 6.15
CA PHE A 114 9.91 -1.20 7.03
C PHE A 114 9.01 -0.76 8.19
N VAL A 115 7.73 -0.49 7.94
CA VAL A 115 6.78 -0.12 9.01
C VAL A 115 6.61 -1.25 10.01
N ILE A 116 6.51 -2.50 9.55
CA ILE A 116 6.41 -3.67 10.41
C ILE A 116 7.65 -3.78 11.29
N ASP A 117 8.85 -3.68 10.71
CA ASP A 117 10.11 -3.73 11.46
C ASP A 117 10.20 -2.59 12.49
N LEU A 118 9.79 -1.38 12.12
CA LEU A 118 9.73 -0.24 13.02
C LEU A 118 8.79 -0.52 14.22
N MET A 119 7.57 -1.00 13.97
CA MET A 119 6.62 -1.33 15.05
C MET A 119 7.17 -2.42 15.96
N LEU A 120 7.82 -3.45 15.40
CA LEU A 120 8.42 -4.53 16.19
C LEU A 120 9.52 -4.00 17.11
N GLU A 121 10.39 -3.11 16.63
CA GLU A 121 11.45 -2.53 17.45
C GLU A 121 10.91 -1.55 18.51
N VAL A 122 9.88 -0.77 18.19
CA VAL A 122 9.16 0.08 19.16
C VAL A 122 8.54 -0.79 20.26
N CYS A 123 7.85 -1.88 19.91
CA CYS A 123 7.26 -2.79 20.89
C CYS A 123 8.30 -3.54 21.74
N ARG A 124 9.52 -3.72 21.24
CA ARG A 124 10.64 -4.31 22.00
C ARG A 124 11.32 -3.33 22.95
N GLY A 125 10.97 -2.04 22.92
CA GLY A 125 11.57 -1.00 23.76
C GLY A 125 13.04 -0.71 23.44
N LYS A 126 13.46 -0.92 22.19
CA LYS A 126 14.84 -0.68 21.72
C LYS A 126 15.03 0.68 21.01
N LEU A 127 14.03 1.55 21.08
CA LEU A 127 14.00 2.91 20.54
C LEU A 127 13.70 3.91 21.66
#